data_AF-A0A1D2MPF8-F1
#
_entry.id   AF-A0A1D2MPF8-F1
#
_cell.length_a   1.000
_cell.length_b   1.000
_cell.length_c   1.000
_cell.angle_alpha   90.00
_cell.angle_beta   90.00
_cell.angle_gamma   90.00
#
_symmetry.space_group_name_H-M   'P 1'
#
loop_
_entity.id
_entity.type
_entity.pdbx_description
1 polymer ?
#
loop_
_entity_poly.entity_id
_entity_poly.type
_entity_poly.pdbx_seq_one_letter_code
_entity_poly.pdbx_strand_id
1 'polypeptide(L)'
;MNKLMVDWAENKAKEHFEQKGSGDSTEVFSPTNLPKNYVNAKKIIKKVSDVDPDLLLPEINAGDDDDKPHKKSPDPSVKYVEFKADNWFGTEVNHNFSSVHVPTSIYDLRGDILDGIQWTSNMDEVFKSNFDQNPTLLWQYYASSSGFMRQYPASKWPNDNSDKHNPDIYDCRTRPWYTVGCQSPKNMVILQDVSGSMTGLRREIAKHANLENVREFKVALDQDRTAGMANFTEALIRAFNILERHRDHSLTGSGWFTKFA
;
A
#
# COMPACT_ATOMS: atom_id res chain seq x y z
N MET A 1 -17.02 7.35 10.04
CA MET A 1 -15.58 7.63 10.27
C MET A 1 -15.45 8.07 11.72
N ASN A 2 -14.60 7.43 12.53
CA ASN A 2 -14.52 7.73 13.98
C ASN A 2 -14.01 9.16 14.17
N LYS A 3 -14.82 10.02 14.82
CA LYS A 3 -14.59 11.46 14.93
C LYS A 3 -13.21 11.79 15.52
N LEU A 4 -12.75 10.96 16.46
CA LEU A 4 -11.43 11.11 17.10
C LEU A 4 -10.26 11.00 16.13
N MET A 5 -10.35 10.12 15.13
CA MET A 5 -9.26 9.92 14.16
C MET A 5 -9.21 11.07 13.15
N VAL A 6 -10.36 11.59 12.75
CA VAL A 6 -10.47 12.74 11.84
C VAL A 6 -9.95 13.99 12.54
N ASP A 7 -10.45 14.26 13.75
CA ASP A 7 -10.05 15.44 14.54
C ASP A 7 -8.54 15.38 14.86
N TRP A 8 -7.99 14.20 15.18
CA TRP A 8 -6.55 14.03 15.39
C TRP A 8 -5.76 14.28 14.11
N ALA A 9 -6.16 13.67 12.98
CA ALA A 9 -5.47 13.83 11.72
C ALA A 9 -5.48 15.29 11.24
N GLU A 10 -6.60 15.99 11.43
CA GLU A 10 -6.74 17.42 11.13
C GLU A 10 -5.84 18.29 12.02
N ASN A 11 -5.83 18.06 13.34
CA ASN A 11 -5.00 18.82 14.26
C ASN A 11 -3.51 18.57 14.03
N LYS A 12 -3.12 17.33 13.77
CA LYS A 12 -1.76 16.99 13.38
C LYS A 12 -1.37 17.62 12.04
N ALA A 13 -2.25 17.57 11.04
CA ALA A 13 -1.98 18.26 9.77
C ALA A 13 -1.74 19.77 10.00
N LYS A 14 -2.54 20.44 10.84
CA LYS A 14 -2.33 21.84 11.23
C LYS A 14 -0.96 22.05 11.87
N GLU A 15 -0.59 21.25 12.87
CA GLU A 15 0.73 21.33 13.51
C GLU A 15 1.87 21.22 12.49
N HIS A 16 1.78 20.32 11.51
CA HIS A 16 2.82 20.14 10.48
C HIS A 16 2.95 21.35 9.55
N PHE A 17 1.82 21.92 9.09
CA PHE A 17 1.83 23.08 8.22
C PHE A 17 2.23 24.36 8.96
N GLU A 18 1.93 24.45 10.25
CA GLU A 18 2.31 25.59 11.11
C GLU A 18 3.79 25.50 11.53
N GLN A 19 4.33 24.31 11.83
CA GLN A 19 5.73 24.12 12.25
C GLN A 19 6.76 24.38 11.13
N LYS A 20 6.38 24.24 9.86
CA LYS A 20 7.25 24.65 8.74
C LYS A 20 7.57 26.16 8.71
N GLY A 21 6.93 26.97 9.55
CA GLY A 21 7.20 28.40 9.70
C GLY A 21 8.18 28.79 10.82
N SER A 22 8.61 27.89 11.72
CA SER A 22 9.41 28.31 12.88
C SER A 22 10.29 27.20 13.47
N GLY A 23 11.59 27.20 13.13
CA GLY A 23 12.69 26.81 14.02
C GLY A 23 12.91 25.32 14.34
N ASP A 24 13.93 24.75 13.68
CA ASP A 24 15.08 24.07 14.31
C ASP A 24 14.83 22.98 15.38
N SER A 25 14.47 21.77 14.94
CA SER A 25 15.04 20.46 15.36
C SER A 25 14.16 19.29 14.87
N THR A 26 14.07 19.08 13.56
CA THR A 26 13.53 17.82 13.02
C THR A 26 14.59 16.74 13.20
N GLU A 27 14.42 15.83 14.17
CA GLU A 27 15.17 14.58 14.21
C GLU A 27 15.13 13.95 12.81
N VAL A 28 16.30 13.80 12.18
CA VAL A 28 16.40 13.18 10.86
C VAL A 28 16.48 11.68 11.06
N PHE A 29 15.45 10.96 10.61
CA PHE A 29 15.46 9.50 10.65
C PHE A 29 16.26 8.93 9.48
N SER A 30 17.01 7.87 9.77
CA SER A 30 17.91 7.25 8.81
C SER A 30 18.04 5.76 9.12
N PRO A 31 18.68 4.97 8.24
CA PRO A 31 18.99 3.57 8.55
C PRO A 31 19.76 3.38 9.87
N THR A 32 20.49 4.39 10.35
CA THR A 32 21.25 4.33 11.61
C THR A 32 20.51 4.94 12.81
N ASN A 33 19.40 5.64 12.58
CA ASN A 33 18.56 6.24 13.60
C ASN A 33 17.09 6.02 13.26
N LEU A 34 16.52 4.91 13.72
CA LEU A 34 15.13 4.53 13.42
C LEU A 34 14.14 5.11 14.43
N PRO A 35 12.89 5.40 14.01
CA PRO A 35 11.81 5.72 14.94
C PRO A 35 11.63 4.63 15.99
N LYS A 36 11.56 4.99 17.28
CA LYS A 36 11.47 4.02 18.39
C LYS A 36 10.30 3.05 18.23
N ASN A 37 9.16 3.55 17.75
CA ASN A 37 7.92 2.78 17.57
C ASN A 37 7.79 2.16 16.17
N TYR A 38 8.87 2.17 15.37
CA TYR A 38 8.85 1.47 14.09
C TYR A 38 8.96 -0.04 14.30
N VAL A 39 7.91 -0.78 13.95
CA VAL A 39 7.91 -2.25 13.96
C VAL A 39 7.51 -2.74 12.58
N ASN A 40 8.47 -3.13 11.75
CA ASN A 40 8.17 -3.62 10.40
C ASN A 40 7.52 -5.00 10.47
N ALA A 41 6.27 -5.12 10.01
CA ALA A 41 5.47 -6.34 10.06
C ALA A 41 6.10 -7.53 9.34
N LYS A 42 6.92 -7.28 8.30
CA LYS A 42 7.64 -8.32 7.55
C LYS A 42 8.94 -8.76 8.23
N LYS A 43 9.48 -7.96 9.15
CA LYS A 43 10.79 -8.20 9.79
C LYS A 43 10.67 -8.51 11.29
N ILE A 44 9.48 -8.91 11.74
CA ILE A 44 9.25 -9.31 13.13
C ILE A 44 9.67 -10.76 13.33
N ILE A 45 10.48 -11.01 14.35
CA ILE A 45 10.81 -12.34 14.85
C ILE A 45 10.00 -12.58 16.12
N LYS A 46 9.31 -13.72 16.20
CA LYS A 46 8.60 -14.11 17.42
C LYS A 46 9.62 -14.36 18.52
N LYS A 47 9.47 -13.69 19.65
CA LYS A 47 10.27 -13.97 20.83
C LYS A 47 9.79 -15.30 21.42
N VAL A 48 10.56 -16.37 21.24
CA VAL A 48 10.33 -17.65 21.93
C VAL A 48 10.90 -17.49 23.33
N SER A 49 10.11 -17.81 24.36
CA SER A 49 10.41 -17.55 25.78
C SER A 49 11.72 -18.16 26.29
N ASP A 50 12.30 -19.12 25.56
CA ASP A 50 13.39 -19.97 26.05
C ASP A 50 14.58 -20.11 25.08
N VAL A 51 14.69 -19.25 24.06
CA VAL A 51 15.80 -19.29 23.09
C VAL A 51 16.56 -17.97 23.12
N ASP A 52 17.89 -18.07 23.29
CA ASP A 52 18.81 -16.94 23.25
C ASP A 52 18.62 -16.14 21.94
N PRO A 53 18.38 -14.82 21.99
CA PRO A 53 18.27 -13.97 20.80
C PRO A 53 19.46 -14.07 19.84
N ASP A 54 20.65 -14.41 20.35
CA ASP A 54 21.85 -14.62 19.53
C ASP A 54 21.80 -15.93 18.71
N LEU A 55 20.95 -16.89 19.10
CA LEU A 55 20.67 -18.13 18.36
C LEU A 55 19.53 -17.98 17.34
N LEU A 56 18.80 -16.86 17.33
CA LEU A 56 17.69 -16.56 16.42
C LEU A 56 18.10 -15.69 15.22
N LEU A 57 19.40 -15.38 15.08
CA LEU A 57 19.90 -14.80 13.85
C LEU A 57 19.54 -15.75 12.70
N PRO A 58 18.84 -15.29 11.65
CA PRO A 58 18.58 -16.14 10.50
C PRO A 58 19.93 -16.64 10.01
N GLU A 59 20.09 -17.96 9.94
CA GLU A 59 21.20 -18.55 9.20
C GLU A 59 21.16 -17.89 7.82
N ILE A 60 22.13 -17.03 7.57
CA ILE A 60 22.42 -16.52 6.25
C ILE A 60 22.62 -17.76 5.41
N ASN A 61 21.63 -18.11 4.58
CA ASN A 61 21.78 -19.09 3.52
C ASN A 61 23.05 -18.69 2.78
N ALA A 62 24.13 -19.42 3.06
CA ALA A 62 25.30 -19.45 2.22
C ALA A 62 24.80 -20.10 0.94
N GLY A 63 24.31 -19.27 0.02
CA GLY A 63 24.26 -19.68 -1.37
C GLY A 63 25.68 -20.11 -1.74
N ASP A 64 25.79 -21.24 -2.42
CA ASP A 64 27.01 -21.81 -2.97
C ASP A 64 27.62 -20.89 -4.03
N ASP A 65 28.02 -19.67 -3.65
CA ASP A 65 28.83 -18.77 -4.44
C ASP A 65 30.09 -18.46 -3.65
N ASP A 66 31.24 -18.73 -4.27
CA ASP A 66 32.62 -18.66 -3.80
C ASP A 66 33.10 -17.24 -3.40
N ASP A 67 32.23 -16.41 -2.84
CA ASP A 67 32.54 -15.07 -2.35
C ASP A 67 32.52 -15.08 -0.81
N LYS A 68 33.65 -14.66 -0.23
CA LYS A 68 33.90 -14.68 1.22
C LYS A 68 32.69 -14.12 2.00
N PRO A 69 32.34 -14.68 3.17
CA PRO A 69 31.18 -14.24 3.92
C PRO A 69 31.39 -12.82 4.44
N HIS A 70 30.94 -11.83 3.69
CA HIS A 70 30.68 -10.51 4.22
C HIS A 70 29.56 -10.66 5.23
N LYS A 71 29.90 -10.71 6.52
CA LYS A 71 28.94 -10.62 7.63
C LYS A 71 28.12 -9.34 7.44
N LYS A 72 26.93 -9.47 6.86
CA LYS A 72 25.98 -8.36 6.77
C LYS A 72 25.65 -7.96 8.20
N SER A 73 25.77 -6.67 8.51
CA SER A 73 25.32 -6.13 9.79
C SER A 73 23.84 -6.50 9.99
N PRO A 74 23.41 -6.83 11.22
CA PRO A 74 22.00 -7.09 11.50
C PRO A 74 21.13 -5.94 10.98
N ASP A 75 20.01 -6.26 10.33
CA ASP A 75 19.07 -5.24 9.85
C ASP A 75 18.50 -4.49 11.07
N PRO A 76 18.70 -3.16 11.18
CA PRO A 76 18.30 -2.40 12.37
C PRO A 76 16.77 -2.37 12.58
N SER A 77 15.98 -2.72 11.57
CA SER A 77 14.51 -2.75 11.63
C SER A 77 13.92 -4.08 12.13
N VAL A 78 14.75 -5.10 12.35
CA VAL A 78 14.33 -6.39 12.93
C VAL A 78 14.02 -6.22 14.40
N LYS A 79 12.85 -6.72 14.83
CA LYS A 79 12.41 -6.66 16.23
C LYS A 79 11.89 -7.99 16.73
N TYR A 80 12.26 -8.32 17.96
CA TYR A 80 11.75 -9.47 18.69
C TYR A 80 10.50 -9.07 19.46
N VAL A 81 9.37 -9.70 19.14
CA VAL A 81 8.06 -9.35 19.71
C VAL A 81 7.40 -10.61 20.25
N GLU A 82 6.82 -10.50 21.44
CA GLU A 82 5.91 -11.49 21.99
C GLU A 82 4.50 -11.22 21.45
N PHE A 83 3.86 -12.26 20.91
CA PHE A 83 2.47 -12.21 20.45
C PHE A 83 1.63 -13.22 21.21
N LYS A 84 0.32 -12.97 21.30
CA LYS A 84 -0.65 -13.87 21.90
C LYS A 84 -1.69 -14.25 20.86
N ALA A 85 -2.03 -15.54 20.81
CA ALA A 85 -3.10 -16.03 19.94
C ALA A 85 -4.42 -15.36 20.33
N ASP A 86 -5.14 -14.83 19.34
CA ASP A 86 -6.40 -14.14 19.53
C ASP A 86 -7.43 -14.67 18.53
N ASN A 87 -8.49 -15.29 19.05
CA ASN A 87 -9.51 -15.96 18.24
C ASN A 87 -10.33 -14.98 17.38
N TRP A 88 -10.48 -13.72 17.81
CA TRP A 88 -11.23 -12.72 17.03
C TRP A 88 -10.45 -12.28 15.79
N PHE A 89 -9.12 -12.28 15.86
CA PHE A 89 -8.25 -11.92 14.73
C PHE A 89 -7.82 -13.13 13.89
N GLY A 90 -7.98 -14.35 14.40
CA GLY A 90 -7.58 -15.59 13.72
C GLY A 90 -6.07 -15.74 13.55
N THR A 91 -5.29 -14.98 14.34
CA THR A 91 -3.82 -14.99 14.32
C THR A 91 -3.28 -14.53 15.67
N GLU A 92 -1.96 -14.57 15.82
CA GLU A 92 -1.31 -14.00 17.00
C GLU A 92 -1.09 -12.49 16.83
N VAL A 93 -1.47 -11.75 17.87
CA VAL A 93 -1.44 -10.28 17.88
C VAL A 93 -0.83 -9.73 19.17
N ASN A 94 -0.40 -8.47 19.12
CA ASN A 94 0.11 -7.72 20.24
C ASN A 94 -0.67 -6.41 20.36
N HIS A 95 -1.44 -6.30 21.43
CA HIS A 95 -2.32 -5.15 21.71
C HIS A 95 -1.55 -3.94 22.30
N ASN A 96 -0.24 -4.03 22.54
CA ASN A 96 0.54 -2.93 23.11
C ASN A 96 1.03 -1.91 22.07
N PHE A 97 0.99 -2.22 20.77
CA PHE A 97 1.43 -1.30 19.71
C PHE A 97 0.89 -1.76 18.36
N SER A 98 1.10 -0.94 17.32
CA SER A 98 0.79 -1.30 15.94
C SER A 98 2.02 -1.77 15.16
N SER A 99 1.84 -2.62 14.15
CA SER A 99 2.91 -2.97 13.20
C SER A 99 2.76 -2.20 11.89
N VAL A 100 3.87 -2.02 11.17
CA VAL A 100 3.94 -1.26 9.92
C VAL A 100 4.28 -2.19 8.77
N HIS A 101 3.38 -2.30 7.81
CA HIS A 101 3.65 -2.93 6.52
C HIS A 101 4.23 -1.89 5.56
N VAL A 102 5.30 -2.25 4.88
CA VAL A 102 5.87 -1.48 3.76
C VAL A 102 5.82 -2.36 2.50
N PRO A 103 5.21 -1.89 1.39
CA PRO A 103 5.18 -2.63 0.13
C PRO A 103 6.58 -2.99 -0.36
N THR A 104 6.72 -4.13 -1.02
CA THR A 104 8.02 -4.66 -1.48
C THR A 104 8.71 -3.72 -2.47
N SER A 105 7.95 -2.92 -3.21
CA SER A 105 8.47 -1.91 -4.15
C SER A 105 9.03 -0.65 -3.47
N ILE A 106 8.90 -0.51 -2.15
CA ILE A 106 9.30 0.67 -1.39
C ILE A 106 10.42 0.29 -0.41
N TYR A 107 11.49 1.07 -0.42
CA TYR A 107 12.56 0.93 0.55
C TYR A 107 12.11 1.47 1.91
N ASP A 108 12.09 0.62 2.92
CA ASP A 108 11.50 0.90 4.23
C ASP A 108 12.35 1.85 5.09
N LEU A 109 13.66 1.95 4.81
CA LEU A 109 14.58 2.87 5.51
C LEU A 109 14.79 4.20 4.76
N ARG A 110 13.91 4.53 3.80
CA ARG A 110 13.89 5.84 3.14
C ARG A 110 13.45 6.91 4.15
N GLY A 111 14.14 8.05 4.20
CA GLY A 111 13.92 9.08 5.23
C GLY A 111 12.47 9.54 5.36
N ASP A 112 11.81 9.86 4.25
CA ASP A 112 10.40 10.29 4.24
C ASP A 112 9.41 9.18 4.67
N ILE A 113 9.75 7.91 4.48
CA ILE A 113 8.97 6.78 5.01
C ILE A 113 9.14 6.71 6.52
N LEU A 114 10.38 6.82 7.02
CA LEU A 114 10.66 6.83 8.45
C LEU A 114 10.02 8.04 9.15
N ASP A 115 10.08 9.22 8.54
CA ASP A 115 9.41 10.44 9.02
C ASP A 115 7.90 10.23 9.11
N GLY A 116 7.28 9.65 8.08
CA GLY A 116 5.86 9.33 8.07
C GLY A 116 5.48 8.26 9.12
N ILE A 117 6.35 7.28 9.36
CA ILE A 117 6.17 6.27 10.41
C ILE A 117 6.25 6.93 11.79
N GLN A 118 7.23 7.80 12.03
CA GLN A 118 7.33 8.54 13.29
C GLN A 118 6.11 9.44 13.49
N TRP A 119 5.70 10.16 12.46
CA TRP A 119 4.54 11.04 12.49
C TRP A 119 3.26 10.32 12.94
N THR A 120 3.11 9.07 12.50
CA THR A 120 1.94 8.24 12.80
C THR A 120 2.10 7.43 14.07
N SER A 121 3.19 7.58 14.82
CA SER A 121 3.45 6.78 16.03
C SER A 121 2.44 7.02 17.15
N ASN A 122 1.92 8.24 17.29
CA ASN A 122 0.91 8.58 18.30
C ASN A 122 -0.47 7.98 18.00
N MET A 123 -0.67 7.36 16.83
CA MET A 123 -1.94 6.67 16.53
C MET A 123 -2.14 5.43 17.40
N ASP A 124 -1.08 4.86 17.98
CA ASP A 124 -1.16 3.70 18.85
C ASP A 124 -2.07 3.93 20.07
N GLU A 125 -2.04 5.13 20.66
CA GLU A 125 -2.92 5.49 21.78
C GLU A 125 -4.38 5.55 21.36
N VAL A 126 -4.65 6.09 20.16
CA VAL A 126 -6.01 6.16 19.60
C VAL A 126 -6.52 4.77 19.27
N PHE A 127 -5.70 3.91 18.67
CA PHE A 127 -6.10 2.54 18.35
C PHE A 127 -6.42 1.72 19.59
N LYS A 128 -5.60 1.84 20.64
CA LYS A 128 -5.86 1.22 21.95
C LYS A 128 -7.15 1.74 22.56
N SER A 129 -7.31 3.06 22.64
CA SER A 129 -8.51 3.68 23.19
C SER A 129 -9.79 3.23 22.46
N ASN A 130 -9.74 3.10 21.14
CA ASN A 130 -10.87 2.58 20.37
C ASN A 130 -11.18 1.12 20.73
N PHE A 131 -10.15 0.27 20.85
CA PHE A 131 -10.31 -1.14 21.20
C PHE A 131 -10.82 -1.31 22.63
N ASP A 132 -10.32 -0.51 23.58
CA ASP A 132 -10.77 -0.52 24.98
C ASP A 132 -12.24 -0.10 25.10
N GLN A 133 -12.68 0.86 24.28
CA GLN A 133 -14.08 1.28 24.21
C GLN A 133 -14.98 0.25 23.51
N ASN A 134 -14.45 -0.49 22.53
CA ASN A 134 -15.19 -1.52 21.81
C ASN A 134 -14.29 -2.74 21.51
N PRO A 135 -14.25 -3.75 22.41
CA PRO A 135 -13.42 -4.93 22.26
C PRO A 135 -13.80 -5.87 21.10
N THR A 136 -14.91 -5.60 20.41
CA THR A 136 -15.30 -6.34 19.19
C THR A 136 -14.73 -5.73 17.91
N LEU A 137 -14.04 -4.58 18.01
CA LEU A 137 -13.35 -4.00 16.87
C LEU A 137 -12.25 -4.96 16.39
N LEU A 138 -12.33 -5.29 15.11
CA LEU A 138 -11.26 -5.97 14.41
C LEU A 138 -10.15 -4.97 14.06
N TRP A 139 -9.38 -5.29 13.04
CA TRP A 139 -8.23 -4.51 12.62
C TRP A 139 -8.54 -3.03 12.40
N GLN A 140 -7.65 -2.19 12.92
CA GLN A 140 -7.63 -0.76 12.68
C GLN A 140 -6.43 -0.44 11.81
N TYR A 141 -6.64 0.36 10.77
CA TYR A 141 -5.62 0.64 9.77
C TYR A 141 -5.46 2.13 9.52
N TYR A 142 -4.22 2.53 9.26
CA TYR A 142 -3.88 3.78 8.61
C TYR A 142 -2.99 3.48 7.40
N ALA A 143 -3.34 4.00 6.24
CA ALA A 143 -2.50 3.89 5.05
C ALA A 143 -2.03 5.28 4.62
N SER A 144 -0.71 5.39 4.43
CA SER A 144 -0.09 6.60 3.94
C SER A 144 -0.14 6.66 2.41
N SER A 145 -0.25 7.87 1.87
CA SER A 145 -0.02 8.13 0.44
C SER A 145 1.39 7.74 -0.01
N SER A 146 2.35 7.73 0.91
CA SER A 146 3.72 7.25 0.67
C SER A 146 3.83 5.72 0.62
N GLY A 147 2.74 4.98 0.90
CA GLY A 147 2.62 3.55 0.64
C GLY A 147 2.77 2.63 1.85
N PHE A 148 3.33 3.10 2.98
CA PHE A 148 3.32 2.30 4.20
C PHE A 148 1.91 2.23 4.82
N MET A 149 1.62 1.15 5.53
CA MET A 149 0.37 0.94 6.25
C MET A 149 0.66 0.54 7.69
N ARG A 150 0.03 1.23 8.64
CA ARG A 150 0.06 0.90 10.06
C ARG A 150 -1.20 0.10 10.41
N GLN A 151 -1.03 -1.02 11.10
CA GLN A 151 -2.11 -1.91 11.51
C GLN A 151 -2.08 -2.18 13.02
N TYR A 152 -3.23 -2.09 13.65
CA TYR A 152 -3.44 -2.42 15.06
C TYR A 152 -4.53 -3.50 15.21
N PRO A 153 -4.37 -4.48 16.12
CA PRO A 153 -3.17 -4.73 16.93
C PRO A 153 -1.98 -5.17 16.07
N ALA A 154 -0.76 -5.07 16.58
CA ALA A 154 0.42 -5.49 15.84
C ALA A 154 0.36 -7.00 15.56
N SER A 155 0.71 -7.38 14.33
CA SER A 155 0.85 -8.77 13.90
C SER A 155 2.03 -8.92 12.94
N LYS A 156 2.59 -10.14 12.85
CA LYS A 156 3.55 -10.50 11.81
C LYS A 156 2.83 -10.60 10.47
N TRP A 157 3.37 -9.98 9.42
CA TRP A 157 2.83 -10.11 8.07
C TRP A 157 3.06 -11.53 7.55
N PRO A 158 2.07 -12.18 6.92
CA PRO A 158 2.20 -13.58 6.49
C PRO A 158 3.34 -13.83 5.51
N ASN A 159 3.64 -12.87 4.63
CA ASN A 159 4.70 -12.98 3.63
C ASN A 159 5.84 -11.98 3.94
N ASP A 160 6.94 -12.47 4.50
CA ASP A 160 8.11 -11.67 4.85
C ASP A 160 9.09 -11.45 3.67
N ASN A 161 8.71 -11.84 2.44
CA ASN A 161 9.57 -11.83 1.25
C ASN A 161 10.82 -12.72 1.36
N SER A 162 10.81 -13.73 2.25
CA SER A 162 11.89 -14.72 2.32
C SER A 162 11.97 -15.56 1.04
N ASP A 163 10.84 -15.95 0.47
CA ASP A 163 10.76 -16.60 -0.84
C ASP A 163 10.76 -15.56 -1.98
N LYS A 164 11.86 -15.50 -2.72
CA LYS A 164 12.02 -14.61 -3.89
C LYS A 164 11.08 -14.96 -5.03
N HIS A 165 10.60 -16.21 -5.12
CA HIS A 165 9.68 -16.64 -6.17
C HIS A 165 8.22 -16.28 -5.87
N ASN A 166 7.91 -15.94 -4.62
CA ASN A 166 6.57 -15.54 -4.19
C ASN A 166 6.62 -14.26 -3.34
N PRO A 167 6.98 -13.11 -3.93
CA PRO A 167 7.06 -11.85 -3.21
C PRO A 167 5.66 -11.34 -2.80
N ASP A 168 5.60 -10.64 -1.67
CA ASP A 168 4.43 -9.90 -1.25
C ASP A 168 4.13 -8.75 -2.22
N ILE A 169 3.00 -8.86 -2.91
CA ILE A 169 2.47 -7.85 -3.84
C ILE A 169 1.48 -6.89 -3.18
N TYR A 170 1.31 -6.94 -1.86
CA TYR A 170 0.38 -6.06 -1.17
C TYR A 170 0.89 -4.60 -1.20
N ASP A 171 0.03 -3.70 -1.67
CA ASP A 171 0.18 -2.25 -1.54
C ASP A 171 -1.17 -1.66 -1.10
N CYS A 172 -1.19 -0.98 0.05
CA CYS A 172 -2.40 -0.43 0.64
C CYS A 172 -3.10 0.57 -0.30
N ARG A 173 -2.35 1.30 -1.13
CA ARG A 173 -2.88 2.35 -2.01
C ARG A 173 -3.70 1.81 -3.17
N THR A 174 -3.44 0.57 -3.55
CA THR A 174 -4.18 -0.14 -4.61
C THR A 174 -5.44 -0.83 -4.08
N ARG A 175 -5.65 -0.84 -2.75
CA ARG A 175 -6.78 -1.54 -2.17
C ARG A 175 -8.08 -0.75 -2.39
N PRO A 176 -9.22 -1.44 -2.61
CA PRO A 176 -10.50 -0.76 -2.79
C PRO A 176 -10.85 0.17 -1.64
N TRP A 177 -10.67 -0.25 -0.38
CA TRP A 177 -10.99 0.54 0.80
C TRP A 177 -10.20 1.87 0.88
N TYR A 178 -8.95 1.88 0.40
CA TYR A 178 -8.14 3.10 0.33
C TYR A 178 -8.60 3.99 -0.82
N THR A 179 -8.78 3.40 -2.01
CA THR A 179 -9.14 4.12 -3.23
C THR A 179 -10.47 4.86 -3.08
N VAL A 180 -11.49 4.19 -2.53
CA VAL A 180 -12.81 4.79 -2.30
C VAL A 180 -12.83 5.80 -1.15
N GLY A 181 -11.87 5.71 -0.21
CA GLY A 181 -11.73 6.66 0.90
C GLY A 181 -10.99 7.93 0.50
N CYS A 182 -10.04 7.84 -0.43
CA CYS A 182 -9.24 8.97 -0.88
C CYS A 182 -9.80 9.70 -2.11
N GLN A 183 -10.73 9.08 -2.86
CA GLN A 183 -11.24 9.64 -4.10
C GLN A 183 -12.77 9.56 -4.18
N SER A 184 -13.38 10.57 -4.77
CA SER A 184 -14.77 10.52 -5.18
C SER A 184 -14.93 9.61 -6.41
N PRO A 185 -16.13 9.05 -6.66
CA PRO A 185 -16.46 8.41 -7.92
C PRO A 185 -16.18 9.34 -9.11
N LYS A 186 -15.63 8.80 -10.20
CA LYS A 186 -15.31 9.54 -11.43
C LYS A 186 -15.70 8.72 -12.65
N ASN A 187 -16.22 9.38 -13.67
CA ASN A 187 -16.44 8.79 -14.98
C ASN A 187 -15.18 8.99 -15.83
N MET A 188 -14.62 7.91 -16.36
CA MET A 188 -13.39 7.93 -17.15
C MET A 188 -13.60 7.21 -18.49
N VAL A 189 -12.91 7.68 -19.53
CA VAL A 189 -12.79 6.99 -20.83
C VAL A 189 -11.32 6.70 -21.07
N ILE A 190 -11.00 5.44 -21.37
CA ILE A 190 -9.66 4.99 -21.73
C ILE A 190 -9.58 4.92 -23.26
N LEU A 191 -8.65 5.66 -23.85
CA LEU A 191 -8.34 5.61 -25.29
C LEU A 191 -7.08 4.77 -25.50
N GLN A 192 -7.21 3.72 -26.30
CA GLN A 192 -6.11 2.84 -26.67
C GLN A 192 -5.70 3.09 -28.11
N ASP A 193 -4.42 3.39 -28.36
CA ASP A 193 -3.89 3.44 -29.72
C ASP A 193 -3.74 2.02 -30.28
N VAL A 194 -4.25 1.84 -31.50
CA VAL A 194 -4.26 0.60 -32.28
C VAL A 194 -3.64 0.82 -33.66
N SER A 195 -2.88 1.90 -33.84
CA SER A 195 -2.13 2.15 -35.06
C SER A 195 -1.06 1.08 -35.29
N GLY A 196 -0.57 0.97 -36.53
CA GLY A 196 0.50 0.02 -36.88
C GLY A 196 1.77 0.20 -36.04
N SER A 197 2.03 1.41 -35.51
CA SER A 197 3.19 1.72 -34.66
C SER A 197 3.15 1.04 -33.29
N MET A 198 1.98 0.56 -32.87
CA MET A 198 1.79 -0.16 -31.61
C MET A 198 2.08 -1.67 -31.76
N THR A 199 2.36 -2.17 -32.96
CA THR A 199 2.64 -3.59 -33.20
C THR A 199 3.83 -4.10 -32.36
N GLY A 200 3.73 -5.34 -31.87
CA GLY A 200 4.77 -5.99 -31.08
C GLY A 200 4.74 -5.58 -29.60
N LEU A 201 5.91 -5.27 -29.03
CA LEU A 201 6.08 -5.04 -27.59
C LEU A 201 5.18 -3.94 -27.02
N ARG A 202 4.95 -2.87 -27.79
CA ARG A 202 4.12 -1.73 -27.34
C ARG A 202 2.66 -2.15 -27.09
N ARG A 203 2.10 -3.02 -27.94
CA ARG A 203 0.77 -3.60 -27.76
C ARG A 203 0.69 -4.48 -26.53
N GLU A 204 1.68 -5.36 -26.31
CA GLU A 204 1.67 -6.27 -25.18
C GLU A 204 1.77 -5.51 -23.84
N ILE A 205 2.59 -4.45 -23.77
CA ILE A 205 2.63 -3.56 -22.59
C ILE A 205 1.27 -2.87 -22.39
N ALA A 206 0.66 -2.36 -23.45
CA ALA A 206 -0.63 -1.67 -23.35
C ALA A 206 -1.77 -2.61 -22.90
N LYS A 207 -1.74 -3.87 -23.33
CA LYS A 207 -2.65 -4.91 -22.81
C LYS A 207 -2.41 -5.17 -21.33
N HIS A 208 -1.15 -5.28 -20.90
CA HIS A 208 -0.80 -5.54 -19.51
C HIS A 208 -1.17 -4.40 -18.55
N ALA A 209 -0.99 -3.15 -18.96
CA ALA A 209 -1.43 -2.00 -18.16
C ALA A 209 -2.96 -1.98 -17.95
N ASN A 210 -3.70 -2.58 -18.87
CA ASN A 210 -5.16 -2.63 -18.86
C ASN A 210 -5.73 -3.98 -18.38
N LEU A 211 -4.88 -4.97 -18.10
CA LEU A 211 -5.29 -6.32 -17.72
C LEU A 211 -6.00 -6.37 -16.36
N GLU A 212 -5.77 -5.37 -15.51
CA GLU A 212 -6.47 -5.11 -14.25
C GLU A 212 -7.88 -4.48 -14.44
N ASN A 213 -8.27 -4.14 -15.66
CA ASN A 213 -9.58 -3.56 -15.97
C ASN A 213 -10.66 -4.64 -16.18
N VAL A 214 -11.91 -4.20 -16.28
CA VAL A 214 -13.10 -5.05 -16.49
C VAL A 214 -12.88 -6.05 -17.64
N ARG A 215 -13.23 -7.32 -17.39
CA ARG A 215 -13.10 -8.47 -18.31
C ARG A 215 -13.48 -8.18 -19.76
N GLU A 216 -14.52 -7.38 -19.99
CA GLU A 216 -14.99 -7.00 -21.32
C GLU A 216 -13.96 -6.15 -22.09
N PHE A 217 -13.31 -5.21 -21.42
CA PHE A 217 -12.27 -4.38 -22.02
C PHE A 217 -11.06 -5.22 -22.43
N LYS A 218 -10.68 -6.18 -21.59
CA LYS A 218 -9.61 -7.15 -21.90
C LYS A 218 -9.92 -7.97 -23.16
N VAL A 219 -11.15 -8.50 -23.26
CA VAL A 219 -11.58 -9.29 -24.43
C VAL A 219 -11.51 -8.45 -25.71
N ALA A 220 -11.93 -7.19 -25.66
CA ALA A 220 -11.83 -6.28 -26.81
C ALA A 220 -10.36 -6.05 -27.24
N LEU A 221 -9.44 -5.82 -26.29
CA LEU A 221 -8.02 -5.61 -26.57
C LEU A 221 -7.31 -6.84 -27.17
N ASP A 222 -7.74 -8.04 -26.76
CA ASP A 222 -7.17 -9.29 -27.27
C ASP A 222 -7.57 -9.56 -28.72
N GLN A 223 -8.79 -9.16 -29.11
CA GLN A 223 -9.31 -9.35 -30.46
C GLN A 223 -8.84 -8.30 -31.47
N ASP A 224 -8.34 -7.16 -31.00
CA ASP A 224 -7.97 -6.04 -31.88
C ASP A 224 -6.73 -6.33 -32.76
N ARG A 225 -6.52 -5.57 -33.83
CA ARG A 225 -5.33 -5.69 -34.70
C ARG A 225 -4.75 -4.32 -34.98
N THR A 226 -3.45 -4.17 -34.72
CA THR A 226 -2.75 -2.90 -34.96
C THR A 226 -2.58 -2.65 -36.45
N ALA A 227 -3.16 -1.56 -36.96
CA ALA A 227 -3.15 -1.24 -38.39
C ALA A 227 -3.25 0.27 -38.64
N GLY A 228 -2.72 0.71 -39.79
CA GLY A 228 -2.88 2.09 -40.27
C GLY A 228 -2.21 3.17 -39.42
N MET A 229 -2.60 4.42 -39.67
CA MET A 229 -2.13 5.61 -38.95
C MET A 229 -3.09 5.98 -37.82
N ALA A 230 -2.56 6.45 -36.69
CA ALA A 230 -3.37 6.92 -35.57
C ALA A 230 -4.17 8.18 -35.95
N ASN A 231 -5.46 8.21 -35.60
CA ASN A 231 -6.32 9.39 -35.75
C ASN A 231 -6.75 9.91 -34.38
N PHE A 232 -5.91 10.75 -33.77
CA PHE A 232 -6.16 11.29 -32.44
C PHE A 232 -7.38 12.22 -32.40
N THR A 233 -7.64 12.94 -33.48
CA THR A 233 -8.79 13.87 -33.56
C THR A 233 -10.10 13.11 -33.47
N GLU A 234 -10.27 12.05 -34.26
CA GLU A 234 -11.49 11.23 -34.23
C GLU A 234 -11.65 10.51 -32.88
N ALA A 235 -10.57 9.95 -32.34
CA ALA A 235 -10.59 9.30 -31.03
C ALA A 235 -11.01 10.25 -29.89
N LEU A 236 -10.47 11.47 -29.86
CA LEU A 236 -10.80 12.46 -28.84
C LEU A 236 -12.24 12.97 -28.98
N ILE A 237 -12.70 13.28 -30.21
CA ILE A 237 -14.09 13.67 -30.45
C ILE A 237 -15.04 12.58 -29.95
N ARG A 238 -14.73 11.32 -30.24
CA ARG A 238 -15.55 10.18 -29.78
C ARG A 238 -15.54 10.05 -28.26
N ALA A 239 -14.38 10.22 -27.61
CA ALA A 239 -14.29 10.19 -26.15
C ALA A 239 -15.14 11.29 -25.48
N PHE A 240 -15.05 12.53 -25.98
CA PHE A 240 -15.86 13.64 -25.47
C PHE A 240 -17.35 13.39 -25.66
N ASN A 241 -17.77 12.87 -26.82
CA ASN A 241 -19.16 12.51 -27.06
C ASN A 241 -19.66 11.43 -26.09
N ILE A 242 -18.83 10.43 -25.75
CA ILE A 242 -19.18 9.40 -24.76
C ILE A 242 -19.37 10.03 -23.37
N LEU A 243 -18.41 10.87 -22.95
CA LEU A 243 -18.47 11.55 -21.65
C LEU A 243 -19.68 12.48 -21.54
N GLU A 244 -19.99 13.23 -22.61
CA GLU A 244 -21.15 14.13 -22.67
C GLU A 244 -22.45 13.35 -22.55
N ARG A 245 -22.63 12.28 -23.32
CA ARG A 245 -23.81 11.40 -23.18
C ARG A 245 -23.96 10.90 -21.74
N HIS A 246 -22.88 10.45 -21.12
CA HIS A 246 -22.94 9.92 -19.76
C HIS A 246 -23.24 11.00 -18.70
N ARG A 247 -22.74 12.22 -18.89
CA ARG A 247 -23.09 13.39 -18.07
C ARG A 247 -24.57 13.72 -18.21
N ASP A 248 -25.11 13.73 -19.41
CA ASP A 248 -26.48 14.17 -19.65
C ASP A 248 -27.51 13.11 -19.21
N HIS A 249 -27.19 11.81 -19.39
CA HIS A 249 -28.02 10.71 -18.88
C HIS A 249 -27.97 10.54 -17.36
N SER A 250 -26.88 10.93 -16.68
CA SER A 250 -26.82 10.88 -15.21
C SER A 250 -27.66 11.97 -14.53
N LEU A 251 -28.10 12.99 -15.26
CA LEU A 251 -29.08 13.99 -14.81
C LEU A 251 -30.54 13.51 -14.94
N THR A 252 -30.79 12.48 -15.74
CA THR A 252 -32.11 11.86 -15.93
C THR A 252 -32.07 10.42 -15.39
N GLY A 253 -32.15 10.28 -14.07
CA GLY A 253 -31.90 9.00 -13.39
C GLY A 253 -32.69 7.81 -13.95
N SER A 254 -31.98 6.79 -14.44
CA SER A 254 -32.27 5.36 -14.28
C SER A 254 -31.38 4.49 -15.18
N GLY A 255 -30.68 3.51 -14.59
CA GLY A 255 -30.24 2.29 -15.28
C GLY A 255 -28.84 2.29 -15.92
N TRP A 256 -27.91 1.57 -15.29
CA TRP A 256 -26.62 1.21 -15.88
C TRP A 256 -26.79 0.07 -16.90
N PHE A 257 -25.91 0.04 -17.92
CA PHE A 257 -25.76 -0.90 -19.05
C PHE A 257 -26.52 -0.59 -20.35
N THR A 258 -25.77 -0.14 -21.38
CA THR A 258 -26.18 -0.24 -22.79
C THR A 258 -25.23 -1.19 -23.52
N LYS A 259 -25.80 -2.29 -24.01
CA LYS A 259 -25.16 -3.30 -24.87
C LYS A 259 -25.13 -2.77 -26.31
N PHE A 260 -24.01 -2.86 -27.01
CA PHE A 260 -23.98 -2.61 -28.45
C PHE A 260 -23.87 -3.94 -29.21
N ALA A 261 -24.77 -4.11 -30.19
CA ALA A 261 -24.64 -5.05 -31.29
C ALA A 261 -23.78 -4.43 -32.39
#